data_AF-A0A022WGU0-F1
#
_entry.id   AF-A0A022WGU0-F1
#
_cell.length_a   1.000
_cell.length_b   1.000
_cell.length_c   1.000
_cell.angle_alpha   90.00
_cell.angle_beta   90.00
_cell.angle_gamma   90.00
#
_symmetry.space_group_name_H-M   'P 1'
#
loop_
_entity.id
_entity.type
_entity.pdbx_description
1 polymer ?
#
loop_
_entity_poly.entity_id
_entity_poly.type
_entity_poly.pdbx_seq_one_letter_code
_entity_poly.pdbx_strand_id
1 'polypeptide(L)'
;MFKNTCTSWAQYQPGVNDLNISHVRNYDLPDDVFQPSEVRPTRPKKKVVKKVEQTVSQKRNIDAVDGQEISESASKRHVSQNGMVTQATIA
;
A
#
# COMPACT_ATOMS: atom_id res chain seq x y z
N MET A 1 27.15 -4.24 2.73
CA MET A 1 27.89 -3.20 1.98
C MET A 1 28.17 -1.99 2.88
N PHE A 2 27.17 -1.21 3.33
CA PHE A 2 27.39 -0.04 4.21
C PHE A 2 28.05 -0.35 5.57
N LYS A 3 27.55 -1.33 6.34
CA LYS A 3 28.14 -1.68 7.65
C LYS A 3 29.63 -1.97 7.53
N ASN A 4 30.02 -2.78 6.54
CA ASN A 4 31.41 -3.17 6.32
C ASN A 4 32.30 -1.96 6.03
N THR A 5 31.82 -0.98 5.24
CA THR A 5 32.54 0.27 4.97
C THR A 5 32.80 1.08 6.24
N CYS A 6 31.81 1.15 7.13
CA CYS A 6 31.97 1.87 8.40
C CYS A 6 32.89 1.13 9.37
N THR A 7 32.76 -0.20 9.45
CA THR A 7 33.58 -1.02 10.37
C THR A 7 35.00 -1.27 9.85
N SER A 8 35.29 -1.00 8.57
CA SER A 8 36.65 -1.10 8.02
C SER A 8 37.53 0.10 8.36
N TRP A 9 36.98 1.15 8.99
CA TRP A 9 37.76 2.28 9.44
C TRP A 9 38.77 1.84 10.52
N ALA A 10 40.04 2.23 10.37
CA ALA A 10 41.15 1.74 11.19
C ALA A 10 40.99 2.00 12.70
N GLN A 11 40.21 3.02 13.08
CA GLN A 11 39.97 3.38 14.49
C GLN A 11 38.67 2.81 15.05
N TYR A 12 37.92 2.04 14.26
CA TYR A 12 36.73 1.36 14.78
C TYR A 12 37.12 0.38 15.89
N GLN A 13 36.58 0.56 17.09
CA GLN A 13 36.80 -0.31 18.24
C GLN A 13 35.55 -1.14 18.52
N PRO A 14 35.54 -2.46 18.23
CA PRO A 14 34.44 -3.34 18.61
C PRO A 14 34.18 -3.28 20.12
N GLY A 15 32.91 -3.14 20.52
CA GLY A 15 32.51 -3.07 21.94
C GLY A 15 32.53 -1.66 22.53
N VAL A 16 33.20 -0.70 21.89
CA VAL A 16 33.05 0.74 22.18
C VAL A 16 32.14 1.40 21.16
N ASN A 17 32.34 1.08 19.88
CA ASN A 17 31.57 1.59 18.77
C ASN A 17 30.55 0.53 18.33
N ASP A 18 29.32 0.96 18.03
CA ASP A 18 28.28 0.12 17.45
C ASP A 18 27.56 0.84 16.30
N LEU A 19 27.09 0.06 15.33
CA LEU A 19 26.33 0.56 14.20
C LEU A 19 25.19 -0.41 13.87
N ASN A 20 23.97 0.08 14.07
CA ASN A 20 22.77 -0.63 13.69
C ASN A 20 22.04 0.05 12.53
N ILE A 21 21.46 -0.77 11.64
CA ILE A 21 20.63 -0.28 10.53
C ILE A 21 19.25 -0.88 10.74
N SER A 22 18.26 -0.03 10.95
CA SER A 22 16.87 -0.44 11.15
C SER A 22 16.02 0.02 9.98
N HIS A 23 15.25 -0.90 9.41
CA HIS A 23 14.24 -0.56 8.40
C HIS A 23 12.92 -0.27 9.11
N VAL A 24 12.54 1.01 9.13
CA VAL A 24 11.36 1.50 9.85
C VAL A 24 10.43 2.19 8.85
N ARG A 25 9.12 2.00 9.02
CA ARG A 25 8.12 2.70 8.20
C ARG A 25 7.93 4.11 8.73
N ASN A 26 7.52 5.05 7.87
CA ASN A 26 7.34 6.45 8.24
C ASN A 26 6.44 6.67 9.47
N TYR A 27 5.40 5.85 9.64
CA TYR A 27 4.51 5.93 10.80
C TYR A 27 5.05 5.25 12.06
N ASP A 28 6.15 4.49 11.97
CA ASP A 28 6.82 3.83 13.10
C ASP A 28 8.07 4.65 13.55
N LEU A 29 8.40 5.78 12.90
CA LEU A 29 9.52 6.67 13.29
C LEU A 29 9.30 7.30 14.67
N PRO A 30 10.35 7.60 15.46
CA PRO A 30 10.20 8.22 16.78
C PRO A 30 9.70 9.66 16.70
N ASP A 31 9.23 10.23 17.80
CA ASP A 31 8.62 11.57 17.78
C ASP A 31 9.67 12.70 17.64
N ASP A 32 10.94 12.42 17.94
CA ASP A 32 12.06 13.38 17.86
C ASP A 32 12.49 13.74 16.43
N VAL A 33 12.04 12.98 15.42
CA VAL A 33 12.29 13.30 14.00
C VAL A 33 11.21 14.21 13.40
N PHE A 34 10.24 14.67 14.20
CA PHE A 34 9.17 15.57 13.77
C PHE A 34 9.28 16.91 14.52
N GLN A 35 9.12 18.02 13.81
CA GLN A 35 9.05 19.34 14.43
C GLN A 35 7.71 19.54 15.16
N PRO A 36 7.61 20.47 16.12
CA PRO A 36 6.37 20.70 16.88
C PRO A 36 5.13 21.02 16.04
N SER A 37 5.30 21.55 14.83
CA SER A 37 4.21 21.84 13.89
C SER A 37 3.89 20.71 12.91
N GLU A 38 4.65 19.62 12.94
CA GLU A 38 4.50 18.49 12.02
C GLU A 38 3.70 17.37 12.67
N VAL A 39 2.89 16.70 11.86
CA VAL A 39 2.07 15.57 12.32
C VAL A 39 2.65 14.28 11.77
N ARG A 40 3.04 13.39 12.69
CA ARG A 40 3.49 12.04 12.37
C ARG A 40 2.41 11.26 11.59
N PRO A 41 2.77 10.57 10.49
CA PRO A 41 1.81 9.76 9.75
C PRO A 41 1.22 8.64 10.60
N THR A 42 -0.08 8.36 10.43
CA THR A 42 -0.75 7.26 11.14
C THR A 42 -0.80 5.98 10.31
N ARG A 43 -0.79 4.83 10.98
CA ARG A 43 -0.94 3.53 10.32
C ARG A 43 -2.31 3.44 9.61
N PRO A 44 -2.36 3.08 8.32
CA PRO A 44 -3.61 2.87 7.61
C PRO A 44 -4.46 1.81 8.32
N LYS A 45 -5.69 2.16 8.71
CA LYS A 45 -6.62 1.21 9.31
C LYS A 45 -7.28 0.39 8.20
N LYS A 46 -7.25 -0.95 8.33
CA LYS A 46 -8.04 -1.82 7.47
C LYS A 46 -9.52 -1.50 7.68
N LYS A 47 -10.23 -1.12 6.62
CA LYS A 47 -11.69 -0.94 6.70
C LYS A 47 -12.33 -2.27 7.06
N VAL A 48 -12.90 -2.36 8.26
CA VAL A 48 -13.79 -3.46 8.62
C VAL A 48 -15.11 -3.18 7.90
N VAL A 49 -15.41 -3.97 6.87
CA VAL A 49 -16.74 -3.96 6.27
C VAL A 49 -17.68 -4.53 7.32
N LYS A 50 -18.43 -3.67 8.01
CA LYS A 50 -19.58 -4.11 8.79
C LYS A 50 -20.55 -4.73 7.79
N LYS A 51 -20.77 -6.04 7.87
CA LYS A 51 -21.89 -6.68 7.15
C LYS A 51 -23.16 -5.99 7.65
N VAL A 52 -23.76 -5.18 6.79
CA VAL A 52 -25.13 -4.74 7.01
C VAL A 52 -25.97 -5.99 6.88
N GLU A 53 -26.62 -6.39 7.98
CA GLU A 53 -27.61 -7.44 7.95
C GLU A 53 -28.71 -7.01 6.99
N GLN A 54 -28.82 -7.68 5.85
CA GLN A 54 -29.84 -7.40 4.85
C GLN A 54 -31.20 -7.74 5.47
N THR A 55 -31.85 -6.75 6.05
CA THR A 55 -33.28 -6.81 6.36
C THR A 55 -34.04 -6.78 5.04
N VAL A 56 -34.37 -7.98 4.55
CA VAL A 56 -35.68 -8.38 3.99
C VAL A 56 -36.32 -7.41 2.97
N SER A 57 -36.25 -7.84 1.71
CA SER A 57 -37.33 -7.85 0.70
C SER A 57 -38.02 -6.54 0.31
N GLN A 58 -37.62 -5.97 -0.83
CA GLN A 58 -38.58 -5.39 -1.79
C GLN A 58 -38.19 -5.80 -3.22
N LYS A 59 -38.90 -6.79 -3.76
CA LYS A 59 -38.87 -7.14 -5.18
C LYS A 59 -39.43 -5.94 -5.96
N ARG A 60 -38.62 -5.30 -6.79
CA ARG A 60 -39.13 -4.34 -7.78
C ARG A 60 -39.81 -5.14 -8.90
N ASN A 61 -41.08 -4.81 -9.13
CA ASN A 61 -41.94 -5.39 -10.16
C ASN A 61 -41.33 -5.17 -11.56
N ILE A 62 -41.37 -6.21 -12.41
CA ILE A 62 -40.65 -6.34 -13.70
C ILE A 62 -41.40 -5.70 -14.90
N ASP A 63 -42.55 -5.06 -14.69
CA ASP A 63 -43.45 -4.66 -15.80
C ASP A 63 -43.17 -3.28 -16.42
N ALA A 64 -41.92 -2.80 -16.39
CA ALA A 64 -41.55 -1.48 -16.93
C ALA A 64 -40.27 -1.47 -17.79
N VAL A 65 -40.02 -2.52 -18.56
CA VAL A 65 -38.95 -2.51 -19.57
C VAL A 65 -39.43 -3.23 -20.83
N ASP A 66 -40.26 -2.55 -21.62
CA ASP A 66 -40.42 -2.91 -23.03
C ASP A 66 -40.11 -1.66 -23.86
N GLY A 67 -39.14 -1.78 -24.76
CA GLY A 67 -38.75 -0.71 -25.69
C GLY A 67 -37.45 0.02 -25.39
N GLN A 68 -36.32 -0.68 -25.22
CA GLN A 68 -35.04 -0.15 -25.67
C GLN A 68 -34.06 -1.29 -25.96
N GLU A 69 -33.79 -1.52 -27.25
CA GLU A 69 -32.73 -2.41 -27.71
C GLU A 69 -31.39 -2.02 -27.08
N ILE A 70 -30.78 -2.93 -26.35
CA ILE A 70 -29.37 -2.84 -25.95
C ILE A 70 -28.64 -3.91 -26.74
N SER A 71 -27.99 -3.43 -27.81
CA SER A 71 -27.00 -4.16 -28.60
C SER A 71 -25.91 -4.76 -27.70
N GLU A 72 -25.54 -5.98 -28.04
CA GLU A 72 -24.67 -6.88 -27.31
C GLU A 72 -23.24 -6.33 -27.04
N SER A 73 -22.66 -6.87 -25.97
CA SER A 73 -21.23 -7.16 -25.84
C SER A 73 -20.26 -5.99 -25.62
N ALA A 74 -19.88 -5.79 -24.36
CA ALA A 74 -18.48 -6.03 -23.94
C ALA A 74 -18.32 -5.79 -22.44
N SER A 75 -18.13 -6.88 -21.69
CA SER A 75 -17.49 -6.86 -20.37
C SER A 75 -16.08 -6.26 -20.49
N LYS A 76 -15.95 -4.94 -20.36
CA LYS A 76 -14.64 -4.28 -20.27
C LYS A 76 -14.07 -4.48 -18.85
N ARG A 77 -13.19 -5.48 -18.70
CA ARG A 77 -12.24 -5.52 -17.58
C ARG A 77 -11.46 -4.22 -17.57
N HIS A 78 -11.51 -3.48 -16.47
CA HIS A 78 -10.70 -2.28 -16.25
C HIS A 78 -9.24 -2.71 -16.06
N VAL A 79 -8.44 -2.61 -17.12
CA VAL A 79 -6.99 -2.77 -17.06
C VAL A 79 -6.38 -1.47 -16.53
N SER A 80 -5.78 -1.52 -15.35
CA SER A 80 -4.99 -0.40 -14.81
C SER A 80 -3.74 -0.22 -15.67
N GLN A 81 -3.66 0.89 -16.38
CA GLN A 81 -2.46 1.33 -17.08
C GLN A 81 -1.46 1.82 -16.04
N ASN A 82 -0.63 0.90 -15.53
CA ASN A 82 0.68 1.17 -14.92
C ASN A 82 1.40 -0.18 -14.74
N GLY A 83 1.66 -0.84 -15.86
CA GLY A 83 2.60 -1.97 -15.92
C GLY A 83 4.02 -1.40 -16.08
N MET A 84 4.82 -1.45 -15.03
CA MET A 84 6.27 -1.29 -15.19
C MET A 84 6.81 -2.50 -15.95
N VAL A 85 7.39 -2.25 -17.12
CA VAL A 85 8.07 -3.28 -17.91
C VAL A 85 9.39 -3.61 -17.23
N THR A 86 9.46 -4.75 -16.54
CA THR A 86 10.75 -5.38 -16.21
C THR A 86 11.29 -6.05 -17.46
N GLN A 87 12.30 -5.47 -18.10
CA GLN A 87 13.15 -6.23 -19.01
C GLN A 87 14.23 -6.95 -18.19
N ALA A 88 14.22 -8.27 -18.27
CA ALA A 88 15.30 -9.12 -17.80
C ALA A 88 16.41 -9.18 -18.86
N THR A 89 17.65 -9.00 -18.41
CA THR A 89 18.88 -9.27 -19.16
C THR A 89 18.99 -10.76 -19.46
N ILE A 90 19.35 -11.13 -20.69
CA ILE A 90 19.72 -12.50 -21.07
C ILE A 90 21.18 -12.50 -21.57
N ALA A 91 21.95 -13.38 -20.93
CA ALA A 91 23.22 -14.03 -21.30
C ALA A 91 24.37 -13.20 -21.90
#